data_AF-A0A0Q5JW45-F1
#
_entry.id   AF-A0A0Q5JW45-F1
#
_cell.length_a   1.000
_cell.length_b   1.000
_cell.length_c   1.000
_cell.angle_alpha   90.00
_cell.angle_beta   90.00
_cell.angle_gamma   90.00
#
_symmetry.space_group_name_H-M   'P 1'
#
loop_
_entity.id
_entity.type
_entity.pdbx_description
1 polymer ?
#
loop_
_entity_poly.entity_id
_entity_poly.type
_entity_poly.pdbx_seq_one_letter_code
_entity_poly.pdbx_strand_id
1 'polypeptide(L)'
;MFDVPVLTGSRPRTEPLAWEIRVADPMQVGAYRLIRRDVFVREQGLFAGRDDDDVDDDPRTVVLVAVAASGDVLGGVRLAPATPRDIGWWTGSRLAVRRDARNAGGIGSALVRAACREAVQRGVVRFEATVQERNEPLFRHLGWERWGDTTVAGAPHVRMRWPVDRFAALVAATKQPLGSLLSGIRDDHPEGLGGPGWVGDDGALIAGTDVVVATDAILPALIDRDPEWAGWCGVLVNVNDLSAMGARAVGLMDAVSAPTASAVRRIVSGFRSAAVAWGVPILGGHTQWGGASSLAVTALGRTEHPVAGGGGRPGQTLGLTVDLHGRWRRGFEGRQWDSTSTRAGAELRHLAGLVPEQRPAAAKDVSMAGIVGTAAMLAEASGAGARIDVAEVPAPQGVGFGDWLTCFPGFGMVTAGTATLASPLASSATIGELTTGSGVVLRWPDGVETSVVAAGATGLGKA
;
A
#
# COMPACT_ATOMS: atom_id res chain seq x y z
N MET A 1 35.16 6.31 14.92
CA MET A 1 35.22 7.00 16.22
C MET A 1 34.94 5.94 17.28
N PHE A 2 35.90 5.71 18.17
CA PHE A 2 35.87 4.63 19.18
C PHE A 2 34.79 4.91 20.22
N ASP A 3 33.95 3.93 20.51
CA ASP A 3 32.91 4.02 21.53
C ASP A 3 33.56 3.79 22.90
N VAL A 4 33.68 4.83 23.71
CA VAL A 4 34.28 4.78 25.05
C VAL A 4 33.14 4.62 26.07
N PRO A 5 32.96 3.45 26.71
CA PRO A 5 31.78 3.12 27.53
C PRO A 5 31.65 3.88 28.87
N VAL A 6 32.51 4.86 29.15
CA VAL A 6 32.64 5.52 30.47
C VAL A 6 31.80 6.80 30.60
N LEU A 7 31.37 7.42 29.49
CA LEU A 7 30.66 8.71 29.51
C LEU A 7 29.16 8.62 29.21
N THR A 8 28.64 7.45 28.85
CA THR A 8 27.20 7.19 28.74
C THR A 8 26.85 6.24 29.89
N GLY A 9 26.21 6.77 30.93
CA GLY A 9 25.79 5.98 32.09
C GLY A 9 25.18 4.65 31.65
N SER A 10 25.51 3.57 32.35
CA SER A 10 25.12 2.21 32.01
C SER A 10 23.63 2.18 31.63
N ARG A 11 23.33 1.79 30.39
CA ARG A 11 21.95 1.48 29.97
C ARG A 11 21.34 0.62 31.09
N PRO A 12 20.17 0.97 31.65
CA PRO A 12 19.53 0.11 32.63
C PRO A 12 19.48 -1.29 32.02
N ARG A 13 20.10 -2.26 32.69
CA ARG A 13 19.88 -3.67 32.39
C ARG A 13 18.39 -3.90 32.65
N THR A 14 17.56 -3.80 31.61
CA THR A 14 16.26 -4.47 31.63
C THR A 14 16.57 -5.93 31.88
N GLU A 15 16.22 -6.43 33.06
CA GLU A 15 16.22 -7.87 33.29
C GLU A 15 15.42 -8.52 32.16
N PRO A 16 15.92 -9.60 31.55
CA PRO A 16 15.17 -10.30 30.52
C PRO A 16 13.81 -10.68 31.10
N LEU A 17 12.74 -10.29 30.41
CA LEU A 17 11.38 -10.69 30.79
C LEU A 17 11.37 -12.22 30.94
N ALA A 18 10.69 -12.72 31.98
CA ALA A 18 10.60 -14.16 32.26
C ALA A 18 9.85 -14.97 31.16
N TRP A 19 9.43 -14.29 30.10
CA TRP A 19 8.64 -14.83 28.99
C TRP A 19 8.91 -14.04 27.70
N GLU A 20 8.65 -14.68 26.56
CA GLU A 20 8.71 -14.07 25.24
C GLU A 20 7.42 -14.31 24.46
N ILE A 21 7.12 -13.42 23.50
CA ILE A 21 5.96 -13.59 22.62
C ILE A 21 6.42 -14.11 21.27
N ARG A 22 5.74 -15.15 20.78
CA ARG A 22 6.00 -15.76 19.48
C ARG A 22 4.70 -16.23 18.83
N VAL A 23 4.75 -16.47 17.52
CA VAL A 23 3.70 -17.21 16.81
C VAL A 23 3.68 -18.65 17.35
N ALA A 24 2.50 -19.13 17.70
CA ALA A 24 2.31 -20.43 18.32
C ALA A 24 2.54 -21.58 17.31
N ASP A 25 3.27 -22.60 17.73
CA ASP A 25 3.26 -23.91 17.07
C ASP A 25 1.96 -24.70 17.40
N PRO A 26 1.70 -25.85 16.74
CA PRO A 26 0.47 -26.61 16.99
C PRO A 26 0.27 -27.07 18.44
N MET A 27 1.34 -27.40 19.17
CA MET A 27 1.27 -27.80 20.58
C MET A 27 0.90 -26.59 21.45
N GLN A 28 1.50 -25.43 21.17
CA GLN A 28 1.22 -24.17 21.85
C GLN A 28 -0.20 -23.67 21.57
N VAL A 29 -0.73 -23.89 20.37
CA VAL A 29 -2.15 -23.64 20.05
C VAL A 29 -3.06 -24.50 20.94
N GLY A 30 -2.73 -25.78 21.11
CA GLY A 30 -3.44 -26.68 22.03
C GLY A 30 -3.43 -26.17 23.48
N ALA A 31 -2.26 -25.77 23.99
CA ALA A 31 -2.13 -25.19 25.32
C ALA A 31 -2.91 -23.88 25.48
N TYR A 32 -2.87 -23.01 24.47
CA TYR A 32 -3.66 -21.76 24.44
C TYR A 32 -5.17 -22.03 24.48
N ARG A 33 -5.67 -23.02 23.75
CA ARG A 33 -7.10 -23.42 23.80
C ARG A 33 -7.52 -23.89 25.20
N LEU A 34 -6.65 -24.59 25.93
CA LEU A 34 -6.92 -24.94 27.34
C LEU A 34 -7.03 -23.70 28.23
N ILE A 35 -6.11 -22.73 28.07
CA ILE A 35 -6.14 -21.46 28.81
C ILE A 35 -7.43 -20.68 28.51
N ARG A 36 -7.85 -20.61 27.24
CA ARG A 36 -9.12 -19.97 26.85
C ARG A 36 -10.32 -20.62 27.52
N ARG A 37 -10.38 -21.95 27.55
CA ARG A 37 -11.45 -22.68 28.24
C ARG A 37 -11.46 -22.39 29.74
N ASP A 38 -10.30 -22.36 30.39
CA ASP A 38 -10.20 -22.02 31.81
C ASP A 38 -10.68 -20.59 32.08
N VAL A 39 -10.29 -19.63 31.24
CA VAL A 39 -10.61 -18.22 31.43
C VAL A 39 -12.06 -17.88 31.05
N PHE A 40 -12.52 -18.27 29.86
CA PHE A 40 -13.81 -17.83 29.32
C PHE A 40 -14.97 -18.75 29.73
N VAL A 41 -14.74 -20.06 29.84
CA VAL A 41 -15.79 -21.02 30.23
C VAL A 41 -15.85 -21.16 31.74
N ARG A 42 -14.74 -21.55 32.38
CA ARG A 42 -14.76 -21.92 33.82
C ARG A 42 -14.77 -20.70 34.74
N GLU A 43 -13.88 -19.74 34.51
CA GLU A 43 -13.74 -18.57 35.39
C GLU A 43 -14.82 -17.51 35.14
N GLN A 44 -15.05 -17.14 33.87
CA GLN A 44 -15.97 -16.04 33.54
C GLN A 44 -17.40 -16.48 33.21
N GLY A 45 -17.63 -17.76 32.91
CA GLY A 45 -18.96 -18.26 32.53
C GLY A 45 -19.53 -17.63 31.25
N LEU A 46 -18.69 -17.15 30.34
CA LEU A 46 -19.14 -16.51 29.09
C LEU A 46 -19.72 -17.51 28.10
N PHE A 47 -19.21 -18.73 28.08
CA PHE A 47 -19.64 -19.76 27.14
C PHE A 47 -20.05 -21.04 27.88
N ALA A 48 -21.03 -21.75 27.31
CA ALA A 48 -21.46 -23.04 27.84
C ALA A 48 -20.55 -24.17 27.34
N GLY A 49 -19.65 -24.65 28.19
CA GLY A 49 -18.85 -25.86 27.97
C GLY A 49 -17.61 -25.69 27.07
N ARG A 50 -17.73 -25.01 25.92
CA ARG A 50 -16.69 -24.81 24.91
C ARG A 50 -16.65 -23.36 24.39
N ASP A 51 -15.47 -22.87 24.00
CA ASP A 51 -15.27 -21.52 23.45
C ASP A 51 -14.68 -21.50 22.02
N ASP A 52 -14.49 -22.69 21.42
CA ASP A 52 -14.12 -22.84 20.01
C ASP A 52 -15.21 -22.29 19.07
N ASP A 53 -14.76 -21.75 17.93
CA ASP A 53 -15.59 -21.25 16.84
C ASP A 53 -14.89 -21.50 15.49
N ASP A 54 -15.59 -21.28 14.38
CA ASP A 54 -15.08 -21.55 13.02
C ASP A 54 -13.78 -20.79 12.69
N VAL A 55 -13.50 -19.67 13.38
CA VAL A 55 -12.27 -18.90 13.21
C VAL A 55 -11.05 -19.68 13.70
N ASP A 56 -11.23 -20.59 14.68
CA ASP A 56 -10.14 -21.47 15.13
C ASP A 56 -9.66 -22.47 14.07
N ASP A 57 -10.46 -22.71 13.03
CA ASP A 57 -10.19 -23.65 11.95
C ASP A 57 -9.82 -22.95 10.63
N ASP A 58 -9.90 -21.61 10.56
CA ASP A 58 -9.44 -20.85 9.40
C ASP A 58 -7.90 -20.94 9.30
N PRO A 59 -7.34 -21.41 8.17
CA PRO A 59 -5.89 -21.56 8.01
C PRO A 59 -5.11 -20.23 8.04
N ARG A 60 -5.81 -19.09 7.91
CA ARG A 60 -5.23 -17.75 8.01
C ARG A 60 -5.13 -17.26 9.45
N THR A 61 -5.78 -17.95 10.39
CA THR A 61 -5.74 -17.60 11.81
C THR A 61 -4.34 -17.72 12.38
N VAL A 62 -3.95 -16.71 13.14
CA VAL A 62 -2.64 -16.61 13.78
C VAL A 62 -2.86 -16.54 15.28
N VAL A 63 -2.16 -17.41 16.02
CA VAL A 63 -2.16 -17.37 17.48
C VAL A 63 -0.80 -16.88 17.93
N LEU A 64 -0.79 -15.82 18.73
CA LEU A 64 0.41 -15.36 19.44
C LEU A 64 0.32 -15.84 20.88
N VAL A 65 1.41 -16.42 21.39
CA VAL A 65 1.50 -16.93 22.77
C VAL A 65 2.65 -16.26 23.51
N ALA A 66 2.45 -16.03 24.80
CA ALA A 66 3.51 -15.69 25.74
C ALA A 66 4.03 -17.00 26.35
N VAL A 67 5.31 -17.27 26.21
CA VAL A 67 5.95 -18.54 26.60
C VAL A 67 7.03 -18.25 27.62
N ALA A 68 6.98 -18.94 28.77
CA ALA A 68 7.99 -18.85 29.82
C ALA A 68 9.32 -19.49 29.39
N ALA A 69 10.40 -19.21 30.11
CA ALA A 69 11.69 -19.88 29.91
C ALA A 69 11.62 -21.42 30.05
N SER A 70 10.65 -21.93 30.83
CA SER A 70 10.37 -23.37 30.96
C SER A 70 9.71 -24.00 29.71
N GLY A 71 9.22 -23.18 28.78
CA GLY A 71 8.41 -23.61 27.63
C GLY A 71 6.89 -23.56 27.89
N ASP A 72 6.45 -23.23 29.10
CA ASP A 72 5.03 -23.15 29.43
C ASP A 72 4.34 -21.97 28.76
N VAL A 73 3.16 -22.21 28.17
CA VAL A 73 2.31 -21.13 27.66
C VAL A 73 1.60 -20.44 28.83
N LEU A 74 1.82 -19.13 28.94
CA LEU A 74 1.28 -18.28 30.01
C LEU A 74 -0.01 -17.56 29.58
N GLY A 75 -0.19 -17.36 28.28
CA GLY A 75 -1.35 -16.71 27.70
C GLY A 75 -1.23 -16.59 26.19
N GLY A 76 -2.28 -16.12 25.54
CA GLY A 76 -2.26 -15.90 24.11
C GLY A 76 -3.38 -15.01 23.60
N VAL A 77 -3.28 -14.65 22.33
CA VAL A 77 -4.27 -13.86 21.59
C VAL A 77 -4.36 -14.41 20.16
N ARG A 78 -5.57 -14.40 19.62
CA ARG A 78 -5.88 -14.85 18.26
C ARG A 78 -6.08 -13.65 17.35
N LEU A 79 -5.52 -13.70 16.15
CA LEU A 79 -5.78 -12.78 15.05
C LEU A 79 -6.34 -13.55 13.87
N ALA A 80 -7.35 -13.01 13.20
CA ALA A 80 -7.91 -13.64 12.00
C ALA A 80 -8.57 -12.60 11.08
N PRO A 81 -8.66 -12.88 9.77
CA PRO A 81 -9.48 -12.10 8.85
C PRO A 81 -10.94 -12.03 9.31
N ALA A 82 -11.56 -10.87 9.13
CA ALA A 82 -12.97 -10.64 9.45
C ALA A 82 -13.93 -11.06 8.34
N THR A 83 -13.39 -11.40 7.17
CA THR A 83 -14.16 -11.64 5.94
C THR A 83 -13.69 -12.91 5.21
N PRO A 84 -14.56 -13.57 4.43
CA PRO A 84 -14.18 -14.76 3.66
C PRO A 84 -13.02 -14.49 2.70
N ARG A 85 -13.12 -13.44 1.87
CA ARG A 85 -11.98 -12.90 1.12
C ARG A 85 -11.15 -12.03 2.05
N ASP A 86 -9.84 -12.25 2.14
CA ASP A 86 -8.97 -11.34 2.88
C ASP A 86 -8.85 -10.01 2.14
N ILE A 87 -9.47 -8.98 2.70
CA ILE A 87 -9.43 -7.59 2.21
C ILE A 87 -8.65 -6.69 3.17
N GLY A 88 -7.78 -7.28 3.99
CA GLY A 88 -6.97 -6.55 4.98
C GLY A 88 -7.76 -6.06 6.19
N TRP A 89 -8.99 -6.55 6.40
CA TRP A 89 -9.73 -6.38 7.65
C TRP A 89 -9.55 -7.59 8.55
N TRP A 90 -8.87 -7.41 9.67
CA TRP A 90 -8.60 -8.47 10.64
C TRP A 90 -9.11 -8.09 12.03
N THR A 91 -9.35 -9.09 12.87
CA THR A 91 -9.77 -8.92 14.25
C THR A 91 -8.81 -9.59 15.22
N GLY A 92 -8.53 -8.93 16.34
CA GLY A 92 -7.92 -9.51 17.53
C GLY A 92 -9.02 -10.04 18.46
N SER A 93 -8.91 -11.29 18.90
CA SER A 93 -9.91 -11.93 19.74
C SER A 93 -9.28 -12.92 20.72
N ARG A 94 -10.10 -13.38 21.69
CA ARG A 94 -9.75 -14.45 22.63
C ARG A 94 -8.46 -14.20 23.43
N LEU A 95 -8.16 -12.94 23.77
CA LEU A 95 -7.04 -12.61 24.65
C LEU A 95 -7.24 -13.24 26.03
N ALA A 96 -6.39 -14.19 26.40
CA ALA A 96 -6.49 -14.93 27.65
C ALA A 96 -5.10 -15.10 28.27
N VAL A 97 -5.00 -14.85 29.58
CA VAL A 97 -3.79 -15.06 30.38
C VAL A 97 -4.14 -15.90 31.59
N ARG A 98 -3.33 -16.91 31.88
CA ARG A 98 -3.50 -17.80 33.04
C ARG A 98 -3.51 -16.99 34.33
N ARG A 99 -4.35 -17.39 35.28
CA ARG A 99 -4.57 -16.67 36.54
C ARG A 99 -3.28 -16.46 37.35
N ASP A 100 -2.42 -17.47 37.41
CA ASP A 100 -1.14 -17.46 38.11
C ASP A 100 -0.07 -16.58 37.42
N ALA A 101 -0.24 -16.27 36.13
CA ALA A 101 0.67 -15.45 35.34
C ALA A 101 0.25 -13.97 35.22
N ARG A 102 -0.98 -13.60 35.62
CA ARG A 102 -1.50 -12.21 35.45
C ARG A 102 -0.69 -11.15 36.19
N ASN A 103 -0.08 -11.51 37.32
CA ASN A 103 0.74 -10.60 38.12
C ASN A 103 2.19 -10.49 37.62
N ALA A 104 2.59 -11.28 36.63
CA ALA A 104 3.97 -11.41 36.15
C ALA A 104 4.37 -10.36 35.08
N GLY A 105 3.87 -9.13 35.19
CA GLY A 105 4.41 -8.00 34.43
C GLY A 105 3.75 -7.71 33.08
N GLY A 106 2.41 -7.67 33.01
CA GLY A 106 1.71 -7.06 31.87
C GLY A 106 1.65 -7.89 30.60
N ILE A 107 1.65 -9.23 30.71
CA ILE A 107 1.55 -10.19 29.59
C ILE A 107 0.40 -9.82 28.64
N GLY A 108 -0.79 -9.49 29.16
CA GLY A 108 -1.94 -9.12 28.34
C GLY A 108 -1.65 -7.90 27.44
N SER A 109 -1.06 -6.84 28.01
CA SER A 109 -0.64 -5.65 27.27
C SER A 109 0.40 -5.97 26.21
N ALA A 110 1.35 -6.85 26.53
CA ALA A 110 2.39 -7.25 25.59
C ALA A 110 1.85 -8.08 24.43
N LEU A 111 0.90 -8.99 24.69
CA LEU A 111 0.17 -9.74 23.66
C LEU A 111 -0.63 -8.81 22.74
N VAL A 112 -1.34 -7.82 23.29
CA VAL A 112 -2.05 -6.82 22.47
C VAL A 112 -1.08 -6.03 21.59
N ARG A 113 0.04 -5.55 22.15
CA ARG A 113 1.07 -4.84 21.36
C ARG A 113 1.68 -5.74 20.28
N ALA A 114 1.91 -7.02 20.58
CA ALA A 114 2.41 -7.99 19.62
C ALA A 114 1.38 -8.26 18.51
N ALA A 115 0.10 -8.38 18.84
CA ALA A 115 -0.98 -8.51 17.88
C ALA A 115 -1.05 -7.31 16.93
N CYS A 116 -0.96 -6.07 17.44
CA CYS A 116 -0.93 -4.89 16.58
C CYS A 116 0.27 -4.92 15.60
N ARG A 117 1.46 -5.29 16.07
CA ARG A 117 2.65 -5.42 15.22
C ARG A 117 2.49 -6.51 14.15
N GLU A 118 1.99 -7.68 14.55
CA GLU A 118 1.73 -8.80 13.64
C GLU A 118 0.72 -8.42 12.56
N ALA A 119 -0.38 -7.74 12.93
CA ALA A 119 -1.38 -7.25 11.99
C ALA A 119 -0.75 -6.29 10.96
N VAL A 120 0.02 -5.30 11.42
CA VAL A 120 0.69 -4.34 10.51
C VAL A 120 1.65 -5.06 9.56
N GLN A 121 2.47 -5.99 10.08
CA GLN A 121 3.43 -6.78 9.29
C GLN A 121 2.75 -7.65 8.22
N ARG A 122 1.52 -8.09 8.44
CA ARG A 122 0.74 -8.92 7.50
C ARG A 122 0.02 -8.15 6.41
N GLY A 123 0.14 -6.83 6.38
CA GLY A 123 -0.65 -6.04 5.42
C GLY A 123 -2.07 -5.75 5.88
N VAL A 124 -2.39 -5.86 7.19
CA VAL A 124 -3.72 -5.46 7.70
C VAL A 124 -3.87 -3.95 7.60
N VAL A 125 -5.02 -3.50 7.11
CA VAL A 125 -5.37 -2.07 6.92
C VAL A 125 -6.59 -1.65 7.75
N ARG A 126 -7.34 -2.61 8.30
CA ARG A 126 -8.33 -2.38 9.36
C ARG A 126 -8.16 -3.46 10.42
N PHE A 127 -7.76 -3.05 11.62
CA PHE A 127 -7.55 -3.99 12.74
C PHE A 127 -8.46 -3.63 13.92
N GLU A 128 -9.30 -4.58 14.32
CA GLU A 128 -10.36 -4.33 15.31
C GLU A 128 -10.41 -5.40 16.40
N ALA A 129 -11.08 -5.10 17.50
CA ALA A 129 -11.34 -6.04 18.57
C ALA A 129 -12.67 -5.72 19.26
N THR A 130 -13.38 -6.76 19.70
CA THR A 130 -14.47 -6.62 20.67
C THR A 130 -13.90 -6.86 22.06
N VAL A 131 -13.86 -5.83 22.88
CA VAL A 131 -13.18 -5.81 24.18
C VAL A 131 -14.22 -5.75 25.28
N GLN A 132 -14.13 -6.59 26.31
CA GLN A 132 -15.01 -6.46 27.47
C GLN A 132 -14.91 -5.06 28.06
N GLU A 133 -16.03 -4.45 28.45
CA GLU A 133 -16.09 -3.05 28.88
C GLU A 133 -15.05 -2.72 29.98
N ARG A 134 -14.87 -3.60 30.95
CA ARG A 134 -13.86 -3.46 32.02
C ARG A 134 -12.41 -3.32 31.55
N ASN A 135 -12.10 -3.79 30.33
CA ASN A 135 -10.75 -3.75 29.75
C ASN A 135 -10.56 -2.57 28.78
N GLU A 136 -11.59 -1.77 28.52
CA GLU A 136 -11.51 -0.59 27.64
C GLU A 136 -10.41 0.40 28.06
N PRO A 137 -10.24 0.77 29.35
CA PRO A 137 -9.20 1.72 29.75
C PRO A 137 -7.79 1.24 29.40
N LEU A 138 -7.53 -0.07 29.51
CA LEU A 138 -6.26 -0.67 29.10
C LEU A 138 -6.04 -0.48 27.60
N PHE A 139 -7.03 -0.82 26.78
CA PHE A 139 -6.91 -0.72 25.32
C PHE A 139 -6.71 0.74 24.87
N ARG A 140 -7.44 1.69 25.48
CA ARG A 140 -7.21 3.13 25.25
C ARG A 140 -5.78 3.55 25.59
N HIS A 141 -5.25 3.12 26.73
CA HIS A 141 -3.86 3.40 27.12
C HIS A 141 -2.84 2.78 26.14
N LEU A 142 -3.20 1.67 25.49
CA LEU A 142 -2.36 1.04 24.47
C LEU A 142 -2.44 1.73 23.10
N GLY A 143 -3.37 2.67 22.90
CA GLY A 143 -3.56 3.43 21.66
C GLY A 143 -4.77 2.99 20.81
N TRP A 144 -5.67 2.17 21.35
CA TRP A 144 -6.90 1.77 20.65
C TRP A 144 -8.02 2.79 20.83
N GLU A 145 -8.84 2.94 19.79
CA GLU A 145 -9.96 3.88 19.75
C GLU A 145 -11.29 3.13 19.84
N ARG A 146 -12.17 3.56 20.75
CA ARG A 146 -13.54 3.03 20.82
C ARG A 146 -14.39 3.67 19.74
N TRP A 147 -15.18 2.88 19.02
CA TRP A 147 -16.09 3.37 17.98
C TRP A 147 -17.53 2.87 18.09
N GLY A 148 -17.82 1.99 19.07
CA GLY A 148 -19.20 1.57 19.30
C GLY A 148 -19.36 0.57 20.44
N ASP A 149 -20.63 0.20 20.68
CA ASP A 149 -21.05 -0.75 21.71
C ASP A 149 -21.40 -2.12 21.12
N THR A 150 -21.05 -3.13 21.90
CA THR A 150 -21.05 -4.58 21.67
C THR A 150 -21.85 -5.42 22.66
N THR A 151 -22.53 -6.49 22.24
CA THR A 151 -22.72 -7.64 23.14
C THR A 151 -22.05 -8.86 22.53
N VAL A 152 -21.24 -9.57 23.33
CA VAL A 152 -20.62 -10.84 22.93
C VAL A 152 -20.92 -11.86 24.00
N ALA A 153 -21.51 -12.99 23.61
CA ALA A 153 -21.91 -14.07 24.50
C ALA A 153 -22.75 -13.59 25.71
N GLY A 154 -23.70 -12.68 25.47
CA GLY A 154 -24.57 -12.11 26.50
C GLY A 154 -23.91 -11.08 27.43
N ALA A 155 -22.62 -10.79 27.27
CA ALA A 155 -21.89 -9.83 28.09
C ALA A 155 -21.59 -8.51 27.34
N PRO A 156 -21.66 -7.34 28.02
CA PRO A 156 -21.29 -6.05 27.45
C PRO A 156 -19.83 -6.00 26.98
N HIS A 157 -19.64 -5.52 25.76
CA HIS A 157 -18.34 -5.29 25.13
C HIS A 157 -18.34 -3.94 24.43
N VAL A 158 -17.16 -3.46 24.09
CA VAL A 158 -16.95 -2.26 23.29
C VAL A 158 -16.21 -2.65 22.02
N ARG A 159 -16.56 -1.99 20.92
CA ARG A 159 -15.84 -2.14 19.64
C ARG A 159 -14.68 -1.17 19.63
N MET A 160 -13.49 -1.71 19.44
CA MET A 160 -12.25 -0.93 19.42
C MET A 160 -11.51 -1.15 18.11
N ARG A 161 -10.82 -0.11 17.65
CA ARG A 161 -10.01 -0.12 16.44
C ARG A 161 -8.59 0.32 16.76
N TRP A 162 -7.63 -0.38 16.17
CA TRP A 162 -6.24 0.06 16.17
C TRP A 162 -6.02 1.01 15.00
N PRO A 163 -5.47 2.22 15.22
CA PRO A 163 -5.16 3.14 14.13
C PRO A 163 -4.08 2.53 13.21
N VAL A 164 -4.39 2.44 11.93
CA VAL A 164 -3.45 2.01 10.88
C VAL A 164 -3.30 3.15 9.89
N ASP A 165 -2.11 3.74 9.84
CA ASP A 165 -1.79 4.94 9.06
C ASP A 165 -1.03 4.64 7.76
N ARG A 166 -0.94 3.37 7.36
CA ARG A 166 -0.17 2.88 6.20
C ARG A 166 -0.32 3.77 4.95
N PHE A 167 -1.55 4.16 4.59
CA PHE A 167 -1.82 4.97 3.40
C PHE A 167 -1.39 6.42 3.57
N ALA A 168 -1.78 7.05 4.67
CA ALA A 168 -1.39 8.43 4.99
C ALA A 168 0.14 8.56 5.07
N ALA A 169 0.81 7.61 5.72
CA ALA A 169 2.27 7.58 5.84
C ALA A 169 2.96 7.44 4.47
N LEU A 170 2.44 6.60 3.57
CA LEU A 170 2.99 6.44 2.23
C LEU A 170 2.82 7.71 1.39
N VAL A 171 1.63 8.31 1.41
CA VAL A 171 1.34 9.56 0.69
C VAL A 171 2.18 10.71 1.24
N ALA A 172 2.34 10.81 2.57
CA ALA A 172 3.20 11.78 3.22
C ALA A 172 4.68 11.64 2.82
N ALA A 173 5.17 10.41 2.74
CA ALA A 173 6.56 10.14 2.40
C ALA A 173 6.89 10.35 0.91
N THR A 174 5.89 10.29 0.01
CA THR A 174 6.11 10.25 -1.44
C THR A 174 5.53 11.42 -2.23
N LYS A 175 4.41 12.02 -1.78
CA LYS A 175 3.65 12.98 -2.57
C LYS A 175 3.34 14.30 -1.85
N GLN A 176 3.01 14.29 -0.55
CA GLN A 176 2.58 15.52 0.15
C GLN A 176 3.57 16.70 0.10
N PRO A 177 4.91 16.50 0.12
CA PRO A 177 5.84 17.62 0.06
C PRO A 177 5.84 18.37 -1.29
N LEU A 178 5.29 17.77 -2.36
CA LEU A 178 5.40 18.28 -3.73
C LEU A 178 4.78 19.66 -3.88
N GLY A 179 3.57 19.89 -3.36
CA GLY A 179 2.85 21.15 -3.50
C GLY A 179 3.67 22.35 -3.01
N SER A 180 4.27 22.24 -1.83
CA SER A 180 5.13 23.29 -1.28
C SER A 180 6.49 23.41 -1.96
N LEU A 181 7.04 22.28 -2.44
CA LEU A 181 8.36 22.26 -3.08
C LEU A 181 8.33 22.86 -4.49
N LEU A 182 7.24 22.63 -5.21
CA LEU A 182 7.08 22.98 -6.62
C LEU A 182 6.27 24.26 -6.85
N SER A 183 5.77 24.91 -5.79
CA SER A 183 4.92 26.10 -5.93
C SER A 183 5.60 27.22 -6.72
N GLY A 184 6.89 27.44 -6.51
CA GLY A 184 7.67 28.43 -7.27
C GLY A 184 7.63 28.19 -8.79
N ILE A 185 7.80 26.94 -9.23
CA ILE A 185 7.76 26.58 -10.67
C ILE A 185 6.38 26.89 -11.27
N ARG A 186 5.31 26.60 -10.53
CA ARG A 186 3.94 26.91 -10.95
C ARG A 186 3.70 28.41 -11.03
N ASP A 187 4.23 29.16 -10.07
CA ASP A 187 3.95 30.59 -9.93
C ASP A 187 4.83 31.44 -10.90
N ASP A 188 5.99 30.91 -11.33
CA ASP A 188 6.94 31.59 -12.23
C ASP A 188 6.45 31.67 -13.70
N HIS A 189 5.55 30.77 -14.15
CA HIS A 189 5.08 30.74 -15.54
C HIS A 189 3.66 30.14 -15.67
N PRO A 190 2.76 30.67 -16.52
CA PRO A 190 1.39 30.14 -16.67
C PRO A 190 1.32 28.68 -17.16
N GLU A 191 2.30 28.24 -17.95
CA GLU A 191 2.45 26.83 -18.38
C GLU A 191 3.27 25.98 -17.36
N GLY A 192 3.55 26.53 -16.18
CA GLY A 192 4.29 25.84 -15.13
C GLY A 192 3.56 24.58 -14.68
N LEU A 193 4.32 23.50 -14.49
CA LEU A 193 3.79 22.17 -14.14
C LEU A 193 2.70 21.63 -15.09
N GLY A 194 2.73 22.01 -16.37
CA GLY A 194 1.80 21.55 -17.39
C GLY A 194 0.70 22.55 -17.76
N GLY A 195 0.54 23.61 -16.97
CA GLY A 195 -0.44 24.66 -17.22
C GLY A 195 -1.87 24.31 -16.77
N PRO A 196 -2.84 25.22 -16.99
CA PRO A 196 -4.20 25.08 -16.48
C PRO A 196 -4.90 23.83 -17.02
N GLY A 197 -5.47 23.02 -16.12
CA GLY A 197 -6.11 21.75 -16.42
C GLY A 197 -5.17 20.54 -16.37
N TRP A 198 -3.87 20.75 -16.22
CA TRP A 198 -2.82 19.71 -16.29
C TRP A 198 -1.83 19.75 -15.12
N VAL A 199 -2.07 20.59 -14.11
CA VAL A 199 -1.16 20.72 -12.97
C VAL A 199 -1.07 19.40 -12.20
N GLY A 200 0.14 18.85 -12.09
CA GLY A 200 0.39 17.61 -11.34
C GLY A 200 -0.09 16.34 -12.07
N ASP A 201 -0.28 16.42 -13.38
CA ASP A 201 -0.58 15.25 -14.20
C ASP A 201 0.65 14.34 -14.38
N ASP A 202 0.44 13.14 -14.93
CA ASP A 202 1.52 12.14 -15.07
C ASP A 202 2.57 12.54 -16.14
N GLY A 203 2.21 13.47 -17.02
CA GLY A 203 3.13 14.14 -17.93
C GLY A 203 2.68 15.56 -18.24
N ALA A 204 3.45 16.26 -19.06
CA ALA A 204 3.14 17.62 -19.51
C ALA A 204 2.84 17.64 -21.00
N LEU A 205 1.69 18.22 -21.38
CA LEU A 205 1.38 18.54 -22.78
C LEU A 205 2.18 19.78 -23.19
N ILE A 206 2.93 19.70 -24.28
CA ILE A 206 3.63 20.87 -24.83
C ILE A 206 2.61 21.75 -25.56
N ALA A 207 2.39 22.95 -25.03
CA ALA A 207 1.45 23.92 -25.57
C ALA A 207 1.61 24.13 -27.09
N GLY A 208 0.49 24.05 -27.81
CA GLY A 208 0.44 24.22 -29.26
C GLY A 208 0.90 23.00 -30.07
N THR A 209 1.13 21.85 -29.43
CA THR A 209 1.54 20.61 -30.11
C THR A 209 0.69 19.42 -29.64
N ASP A 210 0.89 18.26 -30.25
CA ASP A 210 0.32 16.97 -29.82
C ASP A 210 1.31 16.16 -28.96
N VAL A 211 2.40 16.77 -28.49
CA VAL A 211 3.49 16.09 -27.79
C VAL A 211 3.27 16.14 -26.28
N VAL A 212 3.38 14.98 -25.65
CA VAL A 212 3.40 14.82 -24.20
C VAL A 212 4.80 14.41 -23.76
N VAL A 213 5.28 14.99 -22.66
CA VAL A 213 6.58 14.66 -22.06
C VAL A 213 6.36 14.13 -20.66
N ALA A 214 6.92 12.97 -20.35
CA ALA A 214 7.01 12.43 -19.00
C ALA A 214 8.48 12.31 -18.61
N THR A 215 8.80 12.47 -17.33
CA THR A 215 10.16 12.25 -16.84
C THR A 215 10.14 11.74 -15.42
N ASP A 216 10.93 10.70 -15.19
CA ASP A 216 11.00 10.02 -13.92
C ASP A 216 12.44 9.78 -13.48
N ALA A 217 12.66 9.91 -12.18
CA ALA A 217 13.91 9.57 -11.52
C ALA A 217 13.74 8.24 -10.77
N ILE A 218 14.63 7.30 -11.06
CA ILE A 218 14.59 5.97 -10.45
C ILE A 218 15.32 5.99 -9.11
N LEU A 219 14.68 5.41 -8.08
CA LEU A 219 15.20 5.37 -6.72
C LEU A 219 16.62 4.77 -6.69
N PRO A 220 17.62 5.46 -6.10
CA PRO A 220 18.98 4.93 -6.02
C PRO A 220 19.08 3.55 -5.38
N ALA A 221 18.28 3.28 -4.35
CA ALA A 221 18.23 1.97 -3.70
C ALA A 221 17.75 0.83 -4.63
N LEU A 222 16.90 1.14 -5.62
CA LEU A 222 16.50 0.19 -6.65
C LEU A 222 17.67 -0.06 -7.62
N ILE A 223 18.36 1.00 -8.04
CA ILE A 223 19.53 0.92 -8.93
C ILE A 223 20.63 0.08 -8.30
N ASP A 224 20.95 0.32 -7.02
CA ASP A 224 22.01 -0.41 -6.31
C ASP A 224 21.67 -1.88 -6.13
N ARG A 225 20.40 -2.19 -5.85
CA ARG A 225 19.96 -3.56 -5.55
C ARG A 225 19.75 -4.39 -6.80
N ASP A 226 19.16 -3.83 -7.85
CA ASP A 226 18.87 -4.52 -9.11
C ASP A 226 18.98 -3.54 -10.30
N PRO A 227 20.21 -3.29 -10.80
CA PRO A 227 20.44 -2.26 -11.82
C PRO A 227 19.75 -2.56 -13.16
N GLU A 228 19.68 -3.83 -13.57
CA GLU A 228 18.94 -4.23 -14.78
C GLU A 228 17.45 -3.94 -14.63
N TRP A 229 16.88 -4.24 -13.46
CA TRP A 229 15.49 -3.91 -13.19
C TRP A 229 15.23 -2.42 -13.08
N ALA A 230 16.16 -1.65 -12.52
CA ALA A 230 16.06 -0.20 -12.50
C ALA A 230 16.00 0.38 -13.92
N GLY A 231 16.84 -0.13 -14.83
CA GLY A 231 16.78 0.21 -16.26
C GLY A 231 15.44 -0.15 -16.89
N TRP A 232 14.92 -1.34 -16.60
CA TRP A 232 13.59 -1.75 -17.07
C TRP A 232 12.49 -0.82 -16.54
N CYS A 233 12.52 -0.52 -15.24
CA CYS A 233 11.57 0.37 -14.58
C CYS A 233 11.60 1.78 -15.18
N GLY A 234 12.78 2.27 -15.62
CA GLY A 234 12.90 3.56 -16.30
C GLY A 234 11.99 3.70 -17.52
N VAL A 235 11.85 2.65 -18.32
CA VAL A 235 10.88 2.63 -19.44
C VAL A 235 9.46 2.42 -18.94
N LEU A 236 9.28 1.48 -18.00
CA LEU A 236 7.97 1.07 -17.49
C LEU A 236 7.16 2.25 -16.95
N VAL A 237 7.74 3.04 -16.04
CA VAL A 237 7.05 4.15 -15.37
C VAL A 237 6.66 5.23 -16.39
N ASN A 238 7.61 5.65 -17.23
CA ASN A 238 7.38 6.67 -18.23
C ASN A 238 6.36 6.25 -19.31
N VAL A 239 6.34 4.97 -19.71
CA VAL A 239 5.32 4.49 -20.65
C VAL A 239 3.94 4.47 -19.99
N ASN A 240 3.84 4.12 -18.71
CA ASN A 240 2.58 4.19 -17.98
C ASN A 240 2.10 5.64 -17.84
N ASP A 241 2.98 6.59 -17.54
CA ASP A 241 2.64 8.03 -17.48
C ASP A 241 2.08 8.53 -18.80
N LEU A 242 2.79 8.26 -19.92
CA LEU A 242 2.31 8.64 -21.25
C LEU A 242 0.97 7.97 -21.57
N SER A 243 0.80 6.70 -21.18
CA SER A 243 -0.46 6.00 -21.37
C SER A 243 -1.60 6.65 -20.59
N ALA A 244 -1.38 7.04 -19.32
CA ALA A 244 -2.36 7.74 -18.49
C ALA A 244 -2.80 9.08 -19.09
N MET A 245 -1.88 9.79 -19.73
CA MET A 245 -2.16 11.02 -20.49
C MET A 245 -2.88 10.77 -21.83
N GLY A 246 -3.20 9.52 -22.17
CA GLY A 246 -3.79 9.14 -23.46
C GLY A 246 -2.82 9.21 -24.63
N ALA A 247 -1.50 9.22 -24.37
CA ALA A 247 -0.45 9.31 -25.37
C ALA A 247 0.19 7.96 -25.71
N ARG A 248 0.62 7.83 -26.96
CA ARG A 248 1.45 6.71 -27.42
C ARG A 248 2.91 7.14 -27.41
N ALA A 249 3.77 6.37 -26.74
CA ALA A 249 5.20 6.64 -26.68
C ALA A 249 5.84 6.58 -28.07
N VAL A 250 6.66 7.59 -28.38
CA VAL A 250 7.38 7.75 -29.66
C VAL A 250 8.89 7.79 -29.49
N GLY A 251 9.40 8.01 -28.28
CA GLY A 251 10.83 7.97 -28.01
C GLY A 251 11.18 8.12 -26.54
N LEU A 252 12.38 7.65 -26.20
CA LEU A 252 12.93 7.64 -24.85
C LEU A 252 14.32 8.27 -24.83
N MET A 253 14.67 8.93 -23.73
CA MET A 253 16.01 9.42 -23.44
C MET A 253 16.38 9.08 -22.00
N ASP A 254 17.66 8.84 -21.71
CA ASP A 254 18.13 8.57 -20.35
C ASP A 254 19.32 9.45 -19.94
N ALA A 255 19.46 9.68 -18.64
CA ALA A 255 20.68 10.19 -18.02
C ALA A 255 21.07 9.23 -16.90
N VAL A 256 22.21 8.55 -17.04
CA VAL A 256 22.64 7.47 -16.15
C VAL A 256 24.02 7.71 -15.55
N SER A 257 24.13 7.43 -14.25
CA SER A 257 25.37 7.39 -13.48
C SER A 257 25.42 6.17 -12.58
N ALA A 258 26.58 5.55 -12.45
CA ALA A 258 26.81 4.53 -11.44
C ALA A 258 28.29 4.45 -11.03
N PRO A 259 28.60 3.83 -9.87
CA PRO A 259 29.98 3.75 -9.37
C PRO A 259 30.96 3.04 -10.32
N THR A 260 30.45 2.14 -11.17
CA THR A 260 31.28 1.38 -12.11
C THR A 260 30.64 1.32 -13.49
N ALA A 261 31.47 1.20 -14.53
CA ALA A 261 30.99 0.96 -15.90
C ALA A 261 30.19 -0.35 -16.01
N SER A 262 30.45 -1.33 -15.13
CA SER A 262 29.66 -2.57 -15.08
C SER A 262 28.23 -2.33 -14.63
N ALA A 263 28.04 -1.52 -13.58
CA ALA A 263 26.72 -1.13 -13.11
C ALA A 263 25.95 -0.34 -14.19
N VAL A 264 26.60 0.62 -14.86
CA VAL A 264 26.02 1.34 -16.00
C VAL A 264 25.57 0.38 -17.10
N ARG A 265 26.42 -0.57 -17.51
CA ARG A 265 26.07 -1.57 -18.54
C ARG A 265 24.82 -2.38 -18.16
N ARG A 266 24.67 -2.74 -16.89
CA ARG A 266 23.50 -3.47 -16.38
C ARG A 266 22.23 -2.62 -16.48
N ILE A 267 22.30 -1.35 -16.08
CA ILE A 267 21.20 -0.39 -16.22
C ILE A 267 20.78 -0.25 -17.69
N VAL A 268 21.74 0.05 -18.57
CA VAL A 268 21.49 0.23 -20.01
C VAL A 268 20.94 -1.06 -20.65
N SER A 269 21.40 -2.23 -20.21
CA SER A 269 20.88 -3.52 -20.67
C SER A 269 19.39 -3.69 -20.34
N GLY A 270 19.00 -3.36 -19.11
CA GLY A 270 17.61 -3.36 -18.67
C GLY A 270 16.74 -2.37 -19.46
N PHE A 271 17.23 -1.14 -19.60
CA PHE A 271 16.58 -0.07 -20.34
C PHE A 271 16.35 -0.45 -21.81
N ARG A 272 17.39 -0.97 -22.48
CA ARG A 272 17.30 -1.48 -23.86
C ARG A 272 16.30 -2.62 -23.99
N SER A 273 16.31 -3.57 -23.05
CA SER A 273 15.41 -4.73 -23.10
C SER A 273 13.96 -4.30 -22.97
N ALA A 274 13.67 -3.36 -22.07
CA ALA A 274 12.34 -2.77 -21.94
C ALA A 274 11.95 -1.97 -23.19
N ALA A 275 12.81 -1.09 -23.70
CA ALA A 275 12.54 -0.32 -24.92
C ALA A 275 12.15 -1.23 -26.10
N VAL A 276 12.84 -2.38 -26.27
CA VAL A 276 12.47 -3.40 -27.26
C VAL A 276 11.10 -4.03 -26.97
N ALA A 277 10.81 -4.35 -25.70
CA ALA A 277 9.54 -4.95 -25.31
C ALA A 277 8.34 -4.03 -25.60
N TRP A 278 8.44 -2.75 -25.24
CA TRP A 278 7.40 -1.75 -25.55
C TRP A 278 7.46 -1.23 -26.99
N GLY A 279 8.51 -1.55 -27.76
CA GLY A 279 8.65 -1.12 -29.15
C GLY A 279 8.87 0.38 -29.29
N VAL A 280 9.55 1.01 -28.33
CA VAL A 280 9.81 2.46 -28.29
C VAL A 280 11.30 2.71 -28.53
N PRO A 281 11.69 3.57 -29.48
CA PRO A 281 13.11 3.83 -29.76
C PRO A 281 13.76 4.65 -28.64
N ILE A 282 15.03 4.34 -28.37
CA ILE A 282 15.89 5.18 -27.54
C ILE A 282 16.52 6.23 -28.47
N LEU A 283 16.18 7.50 -28.26
CA LEU A 283 16.59 8.62 -29.11
C LEU A 283 18.00 9.14 -28.78
N GLY A 284 18.43 8.94 -27.53
CA GLY A 284 19.72 9.40 -27.04
C GLY A 284 19.77 9.42 -25.52
N GLY A 285 20.83 9.98 -24.97
CA GLY A 285 21.00 10.07 -23.53
C GLY A 285 22.37 10.58 -23.10
N HIS A 286 22.61 10.59 -21.80
CA HIS A 286 23.88 10.94 -21.19
C HIS A 286 24.36 9.82 -20.26
N THR A 287 25.63 9.44 -20.37
CA THR A 287 26.21 8.35 -19.58
C THR A 287 27.48 8.81 -18.90
N GLN A 288 27.51 8.63 -17.58
CA GLN A 288 28.69 8.84 -16.73
C GLN A 288 28.94 7.61 -15.84
N TRP A 289 30.18 7.42 -15.41
CA TRP A 289 30.55 6.39 -14.44
C TRP A 289 31.58 6.93 -13.45
N GLY A 290 31.66 6.31 -12.27
CA GLY A 290 32.48 6.78 -11.15
C GLY A 290 31.76 7.74 -10.20
N GLY A 291 30.46 7.96 -10.41
CA GLY A 291 29.59 8.75 -9.53
C GLY A 291 28.63 7.89 -8.70
N ALA A 292 27.71 8.53 -7.98
CA ALA A 292 26.62 7.86 -7.29
C ALA A 292 25.61 7.24 -8.29
N SER A 293 24.93 6.17 -7.87
CA SER A 293 23.87 5.54 -8.65
C SER A 293 22.70 6.50 -8.88
N SER A 294 22.44 6.81 -10.14
CA SER A 294 21.36 7.70 -10.58
C SER A 294 20.90 7.31 -11.98
N LEU A 295 19.59 7.33 -12.19
CA LEU A 295 18.96 7.12 -13.49
C LEU A 295 17.74 8.04 -13.57
N ALA A 296 17.72 8.91 -14.57
CA ALA A 296 16.54 9.63 -14.98
C ALA A 296 16.18 9.23 -16.41
N VAL A 297 14.90 9.06 -16.69
CA VAL A 297 14.40 8.74 -18.04
C VAL A 297 13.34 9.77 -18.39
N THR A 298 13.43 10.29 -19.61
CA THR A 298 12.41 11.14 -20.23
C THR A 298 11.78 10.39 -21.37
N ALA A 299 10.45 10.34 -21.41
CA ALA A 299 9.71 9.82 -22.54
C ALA A 299 8.94 10.91 -23.27
N LEU A 300 8.86 10.74 -24.58
CA LEU A 300 8.07 11.56 -25.50
C LEU A 300 6.92 10.70 -26.00
N GLY A 301 5.71 11.21 -25.89
CA GLY A 301 4.51 10.61 -26.45
C GLY A 301 3.78 11.58 -27.37
N ARG A 302 2.84 11.06 -28.17
CA ARG A 302 1.93 11.87 -28.99
C ARG A 302 0.48 11.50 -28.76
N THR A 303 -0.40 12.51 -28.72
CA THR A 303 -1.85 12.35 -28.69
C THR A 303 -2.58 13.58 -29.20
N GLU A 304 -3.64 13.36 -29.97
CA GLU A 304 -4.60 14.40 -30.34
C GLU A 304 -5.75 14.53 -29.32
N HIS A 305 -5.84 13.56 -28.39
CA HIS A 305 -6.92 13.45 -27.41
C HIS A 305 -6.32 13.18 -26.03
N PRO A 306 -5.65 14.17 -25.43
CA PRO A 306 -5.03 13.98 -24.14
C PRO A 306 -6.10 13.74 -23.07
N VAL A 307 -5.78 12.87 -22.11
CA VAL A 307 -6.64 12.54 -20.96
C VAL A 307 -6.03 13.18 -19.73
N ALA A 308 -6.79 14.04 -19.05
CA ALA A 308 -6.30 14.74 -17.86
C ALA A 308 -6.49 13.88 -16.60
N GLY A 309 -5.55 13.92 -15.67
CA GLY A 309 -5.68 13.34 -14.34
C GLY A 309 -6.75 14.02 -13.48
N GLY A 310 -7.14 15.26 -13.82
CA GLY A 310 -8.14 16.07 -13.11
C GLY A 310 -9.53 16.16 -13.78
N GLY A 311 -9.84 15.32 -14.78
CA GLY A 311 -11.10 15.41 -15.52
C GLY A 311 -12.35 14.84 -14.82
N GLY A 312 -12.20 14.36 -13.58
CA GLY A 312 -13.28 13.75 -12.80
C GLY A 312 -14.25 14.76 -12.17
N ARG A 313 -15.43 14.28 -11.76
CA ARG A 313 -16.45 15.07 -11.05
C ARG A 313 -17.06 14.26 -9.90
N PRO A 314 -17.45 14.90 -8.78
CA PRO A 314 -18.23 14.24 -7.74
C PRO A 314 -19.47 13.51 -8.31
N GLY A 315 -19.72 12.31 -7.80
CA GLY A 315 -20.78 11.39 -8.27
C GLY A 315 -20.38 10.49 -9.44
N GLN A 316 -19.20 10.70 -10.06
CA GLN A 316 -18.70 9.79 -11.09
C GLN A 316 -18.07 8.55 -10.48
N THR A 317 -18.17 7.43 -11.19
CA THR A 317 -17.53 6.16 -10.82
C THR A 317 -16.01 6.27 -10.84
N LEU A 318 -15.36 5.63 -9.85
CA LEU A 318 -13.93 5.42 -9.79
C LEU A 318 -13.62 4.00 -10.26
N GLY A 319 -12.87 3.88 -11.36
CA GLY A 319 -12.44 2.61 -11.94
C GLY A 319 -10.99 2.28 -11.60
N LEU A 320 -10.69 0.99 -11.47
CA LEU A 320 -9.32 0.47 -11.40
C LEU A 320 -9.14 -0.61 -12.45
N THR A 321 -8.12 -0.47 -13.28
CA THR A 321 -7.65 -1.51 -14.20
C THR A 321 -6.22 -1.87 -13.85
N VAL A 322 -5.97 -3.12 -13.46
CA VAL A 322 -4.68 -3.60 -12.94
C VAL A 322 -4.32 -4.96 -13.49
N ASP A 323 -3.02 -5.16 -13.72
CA ASP A 323 -2.49 -6.44 -14.17
C ASP A 323 -2.14 -7.36 -13.00
N LEU A 324 -2.91 -8.44 -12.84
CA LEU A 324 -2.76 -9.42 -11.75
C LEU A 324 -1.87 -10.62 -12.10
N HIS A 325 -1.35 -10.73 -13.33
CA HIS A 325 -0.59 -11.91 -13.79
C HIS A 325 0.76 -12.11 -13.08
N GLY A 326 1.27 -11.04 -12.46
CA GLY A 326 2.63 -10.97 -11.94
C GLY A 326 2.91 -11.74 -10.66
N ARG A 327 4.00 -11.34 -10.02
CA ARG A 327 4.41 -11.77 -8.66
C ARG A 327 5.15 -10.64 -7.97
N TRP A 328 5.37 -10.77 -6.68
CA TRP A 328 6.31 -9.89 -5.98
C TRP A 328 7.71 -9.98 -6.62
N ARG A 329 8.29 -8.82 -6.92
CA ARG A 329 9.69 -8.76 -7.37
C ARG A 329 10.58 -9.23 -6.23
N ARG A 330 11.49 -10.16 -6.52
CA ARG A 330 12.41 -10.73 -5.53
C ARG A 330 13.19 -9.62 -4.83
N GLY A 331 13.10 -9.56 -3.51
CA GLY A 331 13.76 -8.55 -2.68
C GLY A 331 12.99 -7.24 -2.51
N PHE A 332 11.81 -7.13 -3.13
CA PHE A 332 10.89 -6.00 -3.02
C PHE A 332 9.47 -6.50 -2.69
N GLU A 333 9.37 -7.59 -1.94
CA GLU A 333 8.11 -8.18 -1.50
C GLU A 333 7.24 -7.15 -0.78
N GLY A 334 5.95 -7.14 -1.13
CA GLY A 334 4.96 -6.17 -0.65
C GLY A 334 5.10 -4.74 -1.20
N ARG A 335 6.13 -4.46 -2.01
CA ARG A 335 6.41 -3.10 -2.54
C ARG A 335 6.35 -3.00 -4.06
N GLN A 336 6.75 -4.05 -4.78
CA GLN A 336 6.75 -4.03 -6.24
C GLN A 336 6.18 -5.32 -6.82
N TRP A 337 5.09 -5.20 -7.56
CA TRP A 337 4.45 -6.30 -8.26
C TRP A 337 4.93 -6.33 -9.72
N ASP A 338 5.80 -7.27 -10.03
CA ASP A 338 6.33 -7.45 -11.38
C ASP A 338 5.37 -8.32 -12.19
N SER A 339 4.57 -7.64 -13.02
CA SER A 339 3.70 -8.27 -14.01
C SER A 339 4.20 -8.07 -15.45
N THR A 340 5.38 -7.45 -15.64
CA THR A 340 5.82 -7.00 -16.96
C THR A 340 7.01 -7.78 -17.51
N SER A 341 7.93 -8.22 -16.65
CA SER A 341 9.17 -8.87 -17.11
C SER A 341 8.97 -10.23 -17.80
N THR A 342 7.81 -10.86 -17.60
CA THR A 342 7.46 -12.16 -18.19
C THR A 342 6.42 -12.08 -19.29
N ARG A 343 5.91 -10.89 -19.62
CA ARG A 343 4.91 -10.70 -20.68
C ARG A 343 5.56 -10.57 -22.05
N ALA A 344 4.82 -10.97 -23.08
CA ALA A 344 5.23 -10.70 -24.45
C ALA A 344 5.13 -9.20 -24.74
N GLY A 345 6.02 -8.67 -25.60
CA GLY A 345 6.00 -7.24 -25.94
C GLY A 345 4.67 -6.77 -26.54
N ALA A 346 3.96 -7.62 -27.29
CA ALA A 346 2.64 -7.29 -27.82
C ALA A 346 1.59 -7.09 -26.71
N GLU A 347 1.66 -7.85 -25.62
CA GLU A 347 0.79 -7.71 -24.46
C GLU A 347 1.08 -6.42 -23.69
N LEU A 348 2.36 -6.07 -23.51
CA LEU A 348 2.77 -4.82 -22.87
C LEU A 348 2.29 -3.59 -23.66
N ARG A 349 2.43 -3.64 -24.99
CA ARG A 349 1.92 -2.57 -25.89
C ARG A 349 0.40 -2.48 -25.88
N HIS A 350 -0.31 -3.62 -25.76
CA HIS A 350 -1.76 -3.64 -25.59
C HIS A 350 -2.18 -2.93 -24.29
N LEU A 351 -1.53 -3.25 -23.17
CA LEU A 351 -1.80 -2.61 -21.88
C LEU A 351 -1.56 -1.08 -21.93
N ALA A 352 -0.44 -0.64 -22.53
CA ALA A 352 -0.16 0.78 -22.75
C ALA A 352 -1.19 1.48 -23.67
N GLY A 353 -1.89 0.73 -24.52
CA GLY A 353 -2.91 1.26 -25.43
C GLY A 353 -4.27 1.52 -24.79
N LEU A 354 -4.53 1.01 -23.57
CA LEU A 354 -5.89 0.98 -23.01
C LEU A 354 -6.52 2.37 -22.82
N VAL A 355 -5.79 3.30 -22.20
CA VAL A 355 -6.29 4.67 -21.97
C VAL A 355 -6.37 5.48 -23.27
N PRO A 356 -5.35 5.50 -24.17
CA PRO A 356 -5.45 6.16 -25.47
C PRO A 356 -6.65 5.71 -26.33
N GLU A 357 -7.03 4.43 -26.23
CA GLU A 357 -8.10 3.83 -27.02
C GLU A 357 -9.49 4.08 -26.42
N GLN A 358 -9.61 4.07 -25.10
CA GLN A 358 -10.91 4.09 -24.42
C GLN A 358 -11.27 5.46 -23.81
N ARG A 359 -10.29 6.36 -23.66
CA ARG A 359 -10.47 7.78 -23.36
C ARG A 359 -11.45 8.05 -22.19
N PRO A 360 -11.13 7.58 -20.97
CA PRO A 360 -11.91 7.92 -19.79
C PRO A 360 -11.90 9.43 -19.53
N ALA A 361 -12.79 9.92 -18.67
CA ALA A 361 -12.84 11.34 -18.35
C ALA A 361 -11.59 11.81 -17.58
N ALA A 362 -11.04 10.93 -16.74
CA ALA A 362 -9.73 11.10 -16.13
C ALA A 362 -9.00 9.76 -16.02
N ALA A 363 -7.67 9.82 -16.00
CA ALA A 363 -6.82 8.67 -15.75
C ALA A 363 -5.55 9.10 -14.99
N LYS A 364 -5.10 8.25 -14.07
CA LYS A 364 -3.75 8.33 -13.49
C LYS A 364 -3.13 6.95 -13.38
N ASP A 365 -1.83 6.87 -13.60
CA ASP A 365 -1.08 5.64 -13.38
C ASP A 365 -0.99 5.30 -11.86
N VAL A 366 -0.96 4.01 -11.53
CA VAL A 366 -0.73 3.59 -10.13
C VAL A 366 0.77 3.65 -9.83
N SER A 367 1.21 4.80 -9.30
CA SER A 367 2.61 5.07 -8.96
C SER A 367 3.00 4.59 -7.56
N MET A 368 4.14 5.07 -7.05
CA MET A 368 4.70 4.73 -5.73
C MET A 368 3.79 5.03 -4.53
N ALA A 369 2.72 5.82 -4.71
CA ALA A 369 1.72 6.06 -3.68
C ALA A 369 0.70 4.92 -3.53
N GLY A 370 0.78 3.90 -4.41
CA GLY A 370 -0.14 2.77 -4.48
C GLY A 370 -1.54 3.17 -4.95
N ILE A 371 -2.45 2.20 -4.96
CA ILE A 371 -3.82 2.35 -5.48
C ILE A 371 -4.56 3.48 -4.74
N VAL A 372 -4.51 3.47 -3.41
CA VAL A 372 -5.21 4.45 -2.57
C VAL A 372 -4.62 5.85 -2.73
N GLY A 373 -3.28 5.95 -2.78
CA GLY A 373 -2.60 7.23 -2.96
C GLY A 373 -2.83 7.82 -4.35
N THR A 374 -2.78 7.02 -5.41
CA THR A 374 -3.12 7.47 -6.77
C THR A 374 -4.58 7.92 -6.87
N ALA A 375 -5.51 7.19 -6.26
CA ALA A 375 -6.92 7.63 -6.20
C ALA A 375 -7.05 8.99 -5.50
N ALA A 376 -6.28 9.23 -4.44
CA ALA A 376 -6.22 10.53 -3.77
C ALA A 376 -5.67 11.63 -4.68
N MET A 377 -4.63 11.33 -5.48
CA MET A 377 -4.06 12.27 -6.46
C MET A 377 -5.07 12.64 -7.56
N LEU A 378 -5.77 11.65 -8.13
CA LEU A 378 -6.79 11.87 -9.16
C LEU A 378 -7.96 12.68 -8.60
N ALA A 379 -8.42 12.35 -7.38
CA ALA A 379 -9.48 13.09 -6.71
C ALA A 379 -9.08 14.55 -6.43
N GLU A 380 -7.87 14.78 -5.91
CA GLU A 380 -7.34 16.12 -5.68
C GLU A 380 -7.28 16.95 -6.97
N ALA A 381 -6.69 16.40 -8.03
CA ALA A 381 -6.61 17.05 -9.34
C ALA A 381 -8.00 17.37 -9.91
N SER A 382 -8.99 16.52 -9.62
CA SER A 382 -10.40 16.72 -9.99
C SER A 382 -11.15 17.72 -9.09
N GLY A 383 -10.54 18.21 -8.01
CA GLY A 383 -11.19 19.05 -7.01
C GLY A 383 -12.28 18.32 -6.21
N ALA A 384 -12.08 17.03 -5.95
CA ALA A 384 -13.03 16.12 -5.31
C ALA A 384 -12.36 15.30 -4.18
N GLY A 385 -13.19 14.55 -3.44
CA GLY A 385 -12.74 13.43 -2.61
C GLY A 385 -12.97 12.10 -3.34
N ALA A 386 -12.58 10.99 -2.74
CA ALA A 386 -12.88 9.65 -3.24
C ALA A 386 -13.36 8.72 -2.12
N ARG A 387 -14.31 7.85 -2.47
CA ARG A 387 -14.75 6.73 -1.62
C ARG A 387 -14.43 5.44 -2.35
N ILE A 388 -13.63 4.57 -1.74
CA ILE A 388 -13.22 3.27 -2.29
C ILE A 388 -13.94 2.14 -1.57
N ASP A 389 -14.62 1.31 -2.33
CA ASP A 389 -15.24 0.06 -1.91
C ASP A 389 -14.19 -1.05 -1.83
N VAL A 390 -13.70 -1.32 -0.62
CA VAL A 390 -12.52 -2.17 -0.40
C VAL A 390 -12.71 -3.57 -0.97
N ALA A 391 -13.92 -4.12 -0.86
CA ALA A 391 -14.24 -5.46 -1.36
C ALA A 391 -14.26 -5.56 -2.89
N GLU A 392 -14.43 -4.44 -3.60
CA GLU A 392 -14.48 -4.40 -5.07
C GLU A 392 -13.10 -4.25 -5.70
N VAL A 393 -12.06 -3.93 -4.91
CA VAL A 393 -10.70 -3.78 -5.44
C VAL A 393 -10.17 -5.14 -5.92
N PRO A 394 -9.84 -5.31 -7.22
CA PRO A 394 -9.19 -6.52 -7.73
C PRO A 394 -7.80 -6.68 -7.09
N ALA A 395 -7.47 -7.90 -6.70
CA ALA A 395 -6.17 -8.21 -6.09
C ALA A 395 -5.71 -9.62 -6.45
N PRO A 396 -4.39 -9.89 -6.53
CA PRO A 396 -3.87 -11.24 -6.68
C PRO A 396 -4.26 -12.12 -5.50
N GLN A 397 -4.32 -13.44 -5.71
CA GLN A 397 -4.54 -14.38 -4.61
C GLN A 397 -3.27 -14.54 -3.75
N GLY A 398 -3.45 -14.70 -2.44
CA GLY A 398 -2.35 -15.03 -1.52
C GLY A 398 -1.38 -13.88 -1.22
N VAL A 399 -1.68 -12.65 -1.63
CA VAL A 399 -0.88 -11.47 -1.29
C VAL A 399 -1.53 -10.69 -0.14
N GLY A 400 -0.70 -10.10 0.73
CA GLY A 400 -1.18 -9.21 1.78
C GLY A 400 -1.94 -8.02 1.15
N PHE A 401 -3.21 -7.86 1.51
CA PHE A 401 -4.08 -6.92 0.81
C PHE A 401 -3.64 -5.46 1.00
N GLY A 402 -3.20 -5.08 2.21
CA GLY A 402 -2.65 -3.76 2.45
C GLY A 402 -1.37 -3.49 1.66
N ASP A 403 -0.52 -4.50 1.49
CA ASP A 403 0.69 -4.38 0.67
C ASP A 403 0.31 -4.16 -0.79
N TRP A 404 -0.66 -4.90 -1.32
CA TRP A 404 -1.21 -4.71 -2.66
C TRP A 404 -1.74 -3.28 -2.88
N LEU A 405 -2.52 -2.75 -1.93
CA LEU A 405 -3.05 -1.38 -2.00
C LEU A 405 -1.96 -0.29 -1.95
N THR A 406 -0.75 -0.62 -1.51
CA THR A 406 0.39 0.30 -1.37
C THR A 406 1.58 0.03 -2.28
N CYS A 407 1.56 -1.06 -3.05
CA CYS A 407 2.67 -1.41 -3.91
C CYS A 407 2.64 -0.61 -5.21
N PHE A 408 3.78 -0.57 -5.90
CA PHE A 408 3.87 -0.17 -7.30
C PHE A 408 3.60 -1.40 -8.19
N PRO A 409 2.46 -1.47 -8.91
CA PRO A 409 2.18 -2.53 -9.85
C PRO A 409 2.89 -2.30 -11.19
N GLY A 410 3.19 -3.38 -11.91
CA GLY A 410 3.72 -3.30 -13.27
C GLY A 410 2.77 -2.55 -14.21
N PHE A 411 1.46 -2.79 -14.10
CA PHE A 411 0.46 -1.98 -14.80
C PHE A 411 -0.75 -1.76 -13.90
N GLY A 412 -1.15 -0.50 -13.75
CA GLY A 412 -2.33 -0.09 -13.00
C GLY A 412 -2.77 1.30 -13.43
N MET A 413 -4.07 1.47 -13.65
CA MET A 413 -4.69 2.74 -14.03
C MET A 413 -5.91 2.99 -13.14
N VAL A 414 -5.93 4.12 -12.43
CA VAL A 414 -7.13 4.65 -11.78
C VAL A 414 -7.82 5.59 -12.76
N THR A 415 -9.12 5.44 -12.95
CA THR A 415 -9.89 6.21 -13.94
C THR A 415 -11.18 6.77 -13.35
N ALA A 416 -11.71 7.84 -13.96
CA ALA A 416 -13.02 8.39 -13.60
C ALA A 416 -13.94 8.58 -14.82
N GLY A 417 -15.25 8.59 -14.56
CA GLY A 417 -16.23 9.24 -15.44
C GLY A 417 -17.02 8.37 -16.41
N THR A 418 -16.64 7.12 -16.69
CA THR A 418 -17.42 6.11 -17.45
C THR A 418 -16.80 4.71 -17.26
N ALA A 419 -17.37 3.67 -17.91
CA ALA A 419 -17.03 2.25 -17.74
C ALA A 419 -15.52 1.96 -17.62
N THR A 420 -15.19 0.98 -16.79
CA THR A 420 -13.83 0.51 -16.56
C THR A 420 -13.15 0.11 -17.87
N LEU A 421 -11.84 0.34 -17.99
CA LEU A 421 -11.10 -0.01 -19.22
C LEU A 421 -11.21 -1.52 -19.50
N ALA A 422 -11.71 -1.92 -20.66
CA ALA A 422 -11.82 -3.32 -21.02
C ALA A 422 -10.46 -3.87 -21.48
N SER A 423 -10.05 -5.03 -20.96
CA SER A 423 -8.83 -5.72 -21.39
C SER A 423 -8.92 -7.21 -21.08
N PRO A 424 -8.49 -8.11 -21.99
CA PRO A 424 -8.34 -9.53 -21.66
C PRO A 424 -7.09 -9.82 -20.82
N LEU A 425 -6.18 -8.85 -20.66
CA LEU A 425 -4.89 -9.03 -20.00
C LEU A 425 -4.84 -8.42 -18.59
N ALA A 426 -5.84 -7.63 -18.22
CA ALA A 426 -5.93 -6.93 -16.93
C ALA A 426 -7.30 -7.13 -16.30
N SER A 427 -7.37 -7.07 -14.97
CA SER A 427 -8.64 -7.03 -14.24
C SER A 427 -9.10 -5.60 -14.09
N SER A 428 -10.36 -5.36 -14.42
CA SER A 428 -10.98 -4.04 -14.36
C SER A 428 -12.23 -4.08 -13.51
N ALA A 429 -12.35 -3.14 -12.57
CA ALA A 429 -13.49 -3.05 -11.67
C ALA A 429 -13.85 -1.60 -11.34
N THR A 430 -15.13 -1.33 -11.13
CA THR A 430 -15.57 -0.10 -10.48
C THR A 430 -15.32 -0.28 -8.99
N ILE A 431 -14.38 0.48 -8.44
CA ILE A 431 -13.94 0.35 -7.05
C ILE A 431 -14.52 1.42 -6.14
N GLY A 432 -15.44 2.26 -6.64
CA GLY A 432 -16.07 3.30 -5.83
C GLY A 432 -16.51 4.51 -6.66
N GLU A 433 -16.43 5.69 -6.05
CA GLU A 433 -16.85 6.95 -6.68
C GLU A 433 -16.04 8.14 -6.20
N LEU A 434 -16.03 9.20 -7.01
CA LEU A 434 -15.61 10.52 -6.60
C LEU A 434 -16.71 11.17 -5.75
N THR A 435 -16.33 11.83 -4.67
CA THR A 435 -17.24 12.43 -3.70
C THR A 435 -17.03 13.94 -3.60
N THR A 436 -17.99 14.64 -3.00
CA THR A 436 -17.79 16.04 -2.61
C THR A 436 -16.83 16.11 -1.43
N GLY A 437 -15.93 17.09 -1.41
CA GLY A 437 -14.96 17.29 -0.33
C GLY A 437 -13.54 16.96 -0.79
N SER A 438 -12.71 16.46 0.14
CA SER A 438 -11.31 16.15 -0.10
C SER A 438 -10.91 14.85 0.59
N GLY A 439 -9.81 14.25 0.14
CA GLY A 439 -9.24 13.06 0.76
C GLY A 439 -9.89 11.76 0.27
N VAL A 440 -9.53 10.66 0.93
CA VAL A 440 -9.97 9.30 0.57
C VAL A 440 -10.55 8.58 1.78
N VAL A 441 -11.73 8.02 1.57
CA VAL A 441 -12.45 7.17 2.52
C VAL A 441 -12.53 5.75 1.97
N LEU A 442 -12.30 4.76 2.82
CA LEU A 442 -12.56 3.35 2.51
C LEU A 442 -13.92 2.95 3.08
N ARG A 443 -14.79 2.41 2.22
CA ARG A 443 -16.07 1.79 2.61
C ARG A 443 -15.90 0.28 2.70
N TRP A 444 -16.26 -0.25 3.85
CA TRP A 444 -16.11 -1.67 4.18
C TRP A 444 -17.43 -2.42 4.01
N PRO A 445 -17.41 -3.77 3.88
CA PRO A 445 -18.62 -4.57 3.69
C PRO A 445 -19.68 -4.44 4.77
N ASP A 446 -19.30 -4.04 5.98
CA ASP A 446 -20.21 -3.78 7.10
C ASP A 446 -20.83 -2.37 7.07
N GLY A 447 -20.59 -1.61 5.99
CA GLY A 447 -21.06 -0.24 5.82
C GLY A 447 -20.27 0.80 6.59
N VAL A 448 -19.26 0.39 7.38
CA VAL A 448 -18.39 1.33 8.10
C VAL A 448 -17.46 2.01 7.10
N GLU A 449 -17.18 3.28 7.35
CA GLU A 449 -16.25 4.08 6.58
C GLU A 449 -15.04 4.49 7.42
N THR A 450 -13.85 4.48 6.80
CA THR A 450 -12.60 4.91 7.45
C THR A 450 -11.87 5.89 6.55
N SER A 451 -11.64 7.11 7.05
CA SER A 451 -10.78 8.10 6.40
C SER A 451 -9.32 7.63 6.45
N VAL A 452 -8.67 7.54 5.29
CA VAL A 452 -7.29 7.03 5.16
C VAL A 452 -6.31 8.06 4.58
N VAL A 453 -6.82 9.09 3.90
CA VAL A 453 -6.06 10.27 3.48
C VAL A 453 -6.95 11.48 3.75
N ALA A 454 -6.57 12.36 4.66
CA ALA A 454 -7.46 13.42 5.17
C ALA A 454 -7.57 14.65 4.24
N ALA A 455 -6.59 14.87 3.37
CA ALA A 455 -6.49 16.06 2.53
C ALA A 455 -5.97 15.70 1.12
N GLY A 456 -5.53 16.69 0.35
CA GLY A 456 -4.84 16.48 -0.92
C GLY A 456 -3.62 15.57 -0.75
N ALA A 457 -3.37 14.73 -1.75
CA ALA A 457 -2.25 13.79 -1.76
C ALA A 457 -0.92 14.50 -2.05
N THR A 458 -0.95 15.51 -2.91
CA THR A 458 0.22 16.23 -3.43
C THR A 458 0.34 17.64 -2.86
N GLY A 459 -0.79 18.28 -2.54
CA GLY A 459 -0.84 19.70 -2.20
C GLY A 459 -0.75 20.62 -3.44
N LEU A 460 -0.76 20.07 -4.66
CA LEU A 460 -0.79 20.85 -5.89
C LEU A 460 -2.19 21.43 -6.16
N GLY A 461 -3.22 20.81 -5.59
CA GLY A 461 -4.61 21.24 -5.72
C GLY A 461 -5.27 20.77 -7.01
N LYS A 462 -6.38 21.42 -7.34
CA LYS A 462 -7.12 21.15 -8.57
C LYS A 462 -6.27 21.55 -9.79
N ALA A 463 -6.28 20.68 -10.80
CA ALA A 463 -5.56 20.88 -12.05
C ALA A 463 -6.08 22.09 -12.85
#